data_AF-F6PLL1-F1
#
_entry.id   AF-F6PLL1-F1
#
_cell.length_a   1.000
_cell.length_b   1.000
_cell.length_c   1.000
_cell.angle_alpha   90.00
_cell.angle_beta   90.00
_cell.angle_gamma   90.00
#
_symmetry.space_group_name_H-M   'P 1'
#
loop_
_entity.id
_entity.type
_entity.pdbx_description
1 polymer ?
#
loop_
_entity_poly.entity_id
_entity_poly.type
_entity_poly.pdbx_seq_one_letter_code
_entity_poly.pdbx_strand_id
1 'polypeptide(L)'
;MRSGSTASLHRNTRRRVTLHREKKIIRTMGMVIGAFVACWLPFFIKELIVPFCGEQCHLDPSLEVFINWLGYANSALNPFIYAFSNEEFNKAIRKLFRWNRRR
;
A
#
# COMPACT_ATOMS: atom_id res chain seq x y z
N MET A 1 29.67 -9.28 38.72
CA MET A 1 28.52 -9.98 38.11
C MET A 1 27.38 -9.07 37.57
N ARG A 2 27.32 -7.75 37.85
CA ARG A 2 26.21 -6.86 37.40
C ARG A 2 26.23 -6.40 35.92
N SER A 3 27.34 -6.59 35.19
CA SER A 3 27.51 -6.05 33.83
C SER A 3 26.72 -6.81 32.74
N GLY A 4 26.35 -8.08 32.99
CA GLY A 4 25.60 -8.89 32.02
C GLY A 4 24.11 -8.52 31.86
N SER A 5 23.48 -8.01 32.93
CA SER A 5 22.04 -7.73 32.96
C SER A 5 21.65 -6.42 32.26
N THR A 6 22.53 -5.42 32.24
CA THR A 6 22.27 -4.15 31.53
C THR A 6 22.40 -4.32 30.02
N ALA A 7 23.38 -5.12 29.57
CA ALA A 7 23.57 -5.45 28.15
C ALA A 7 22.42 -6.32 27.57
N SER A 8 21.85 -7.23 28.35
CA SER A 8 20.68 -8.03 27.91
C SER A 8 19.40 -7.18 27.84
N LEU A 9 19.18 -6.27 28.80
CA LEU A 9 18.05 -5.35 28.79
C LEU A 9 18.10 -4.39 27.60
N HIS A 10 19.28 -3.83 27.32
CA HIS A 10 19.47 -2.90 26.19
C HIS A 10 19.25 -3.59 24.84
N ARG A 11 19.70 -4.86 24.68
CA ARG A 11 19.42 -5.67 23.48
C ARG A 11 17.92 -5.96 23.29
N ASN A 12 17.20 -6.26 24.35
CA ASN A 12 15.75 -6.50 24.29
C ASN A 12 14.96 -5.24 23.92
N THR A 13 15.31 -4.08 24.49
CA THR A 13 14.70 -2.80 24.12
C THR A 13 14.96 -2.47 22.66
N ARG A 14 16.19 -2.65 22.19
CA ARG A 14 16.54 -2.42 20.77
C ARG A 14 15.73 -3.31 19.85
N ARG A 15 15.65 -4.63 20.14
CA ARG A 15 14.82 -5.58 19.38
C ARG A 15 13.34 -5.18 19.35
N ARG A 16 12.76 -4.78 20.47
CA ARG A 16 11.35 -4.32 20.53
C ARG A 16 11.13 -3.12 19.62
N VAL A 17 12.03 -2.13 19.66
CA VAL A 17 11.95 -0.95 18.79
C VAL A 17 12.05 -1.34 17.31
N THR A 18 12.96 -2.26 16.94
CA THR A 18 13.06 -2.76 15.56
C THR A 18 11.78 -3.46 15.12
N LEU A 19 11.26 -4.38 15.94
CA LEU A 19 10.02 -5.11 15.64
C LEU A 19 8.81 -4.18 15.46
N HIS A 20 8.71 -3.12 16.28
CA HIS A 20 7.65 -2.11 16.11
C HIS A 20 7.77 -1.36 14.78
N ARG A 21 9.00 -1.04 14.33
CA ARG A 21 9.23 -0.41 13.03
C ARG A 21 8.92 -1.37 11.87
N GLU A 22 9.38 -2.61 11.96
CA GLU A 22 9.13 -3.65 10.95
C GLU A 22 7.63 -3.89 10.76
N LYS A 23 6.86 -4.05 11.85
CA LYS A 23 5.40 -4.21 11.79
C LYS A 23 4.70 -3.03 11.12
N LYS A 24 5.20 -1.81 11.34
CA LYS A 24 4.64 -0.61 10.71
C LYS A 24 4.85 -0.61 9.20
N ILE A 25 6.05 -0.98 8.74
CA ILE A 25 6.37 -1.11 7.31
C ILE A 25 5.48 -2.18 6.67
N ILE A 26 5.36 -3.35 7.31
CA ILE A 26 4.53 -4.46 6.81
C ILE A 26 3.05 -4.05 6.72
N ARG A 27 2.51 -3.33 7.72
CA ARG A 27 1.13 -2.85 7.68
C ARG A 27 0.88 -1.92 6.49
N THR A 28 1.80 -0.99 6.24
CA THR A 28 1.72 -0.08 5.10
C THR A 28 1.81 -0.84 3.78
N MET A 29 2.81 -1.72 3.62
CA MET A 29 2.96 -2.52 2.41
C MET A 29 1.75 -3.44 2.18
N GLY A 30 1.19 -4.02 3.24
CA GLY A 30 -0.01 -4.86 3.18
C GLY A 30 -1.24 -4.10 2.69
N MET A 31 -1.45 -2.87 3.14
CA MET A 31 -2.53 -2.01 2.62
C MET A 31 -2.34 -1.66 1.15
N VAL A 32 -1.10 -1.35 0.74
CA VAL A 32 -0.77 -1.04 -0.66
C VAL A 32 -1.01 -2.25 -1.56
N ILE A 33 -0.48 -3.41 -1.18
CA ILE A 33 -0.65 -4.66 -1.92
C ILE A 33 -2.13 -5.05 -1.97
N GLY A 34 -2.85 -4.92 -0.86
CA GLY A 34 -4.29 -5.20 -0.80
C GLY A 34 -5.10 -4.28 -1.71
N ALA A 35 -4.81 -2.98 -1.73
CA ALA A 35 -5.47 -2.04 -2.63
C ALA A 35 -5.15 -2.31 -4.10
N PHE A 36 -3.89 -2.62 -4.41
CA PHE A 36 -3.46 -2.98 -5.76
C PHE A 36 -4.17 -4.26 -6.26
N VAL A 37 -4.18 -5.31 -5.44
CA VAL A 37 -4.88 -6.56 -5.74
C VAL A 37 -6.37 -6.31 -5.89
N ALA A 38 -7.02 -5.61 -4.97
CA ALA A 38 -8.46 -5.32 -5.06
C ALA A 38 -8.83 -4.52 -6.32
N CYS A 39 -7.93 -3.63 -6.78
CA CYS A 39 -8.17 -2.86 -8.00
C CYS A 39 -7.89 -3.65 -9.29
N TRP A 40 -6.97 -4.61 -9.23
CA TRP A 40 -6.62 -5.47 -10.37
C TRP A 40 -7.46 -6.73 -10.48
N LEU A 41 -7.98 -7.25 -9.37
CA LEU A 41 -8.73 -8.50 -9.32
C LEU A 41 -9.91 -8.52 -10.31
N PRO A 42 -10.74 -7.45 -10.42
CA PRO A 42 -11.85 -7.44 -11.37
C PRO A 42 -11.37 -7.47 -12.83
N PHE A 43 -10.27 -6.78 -13.12
CA PHE A 43 -9.67 -6.77 -14.45
C PHE A 43 -9.08 -8.14 -14.82
N PHE A 44 -8.33 -8.77 -13.91
CA PHE A 44 -7.80 -10.12 -14.10
C PHE A 44 -8.91 -11.16 -14.30
N ILE A 45 -9.99 -11.08 -13.52
CA ILE A 45 -11.15 -11.97 -13.66
C ILE A 45 -11.78 -11.81 -15.05
N LYS A 46 -11.94 -10.57 -15.52
CA LYS A 46 -12.38 -10.27 -16.90
C LYS A 46 -11.49 -10.93 -17.94
N GLU A 47 -10.18 -10.70 -17.85
CA GLU A 47 -9.21 -11.20 -18.84
C GLU A 47 -9.11 -12.73 -18.81
N LEU A 48 -9.36 -13.35 -17.65
CA LEU A 48 -9.49 -14.80 -17.53
C LEU A 48 -10.77 -15.31 -18.18
N ILE A 49 -11.93 -14.68 -17.92
CA ILE A 49 -13.24 -15.21 -18.32
C ILE A 49 -13.52 -15.01 -19.81
N VAL A 50 -13.12 -13.88 -20.39
CA VAL A 50 -13.35 -13.54 -21.82
C VAL A 50 -12.94 -14.69 -22.78
N PRO A 51 -11.73 -15.27 -22.69
CA PRO A 51 -11.35 -16.37 -23.57
C PRO A 51 -12.09 -17.69 -23.29
N PHE A 52 -12.58 -17.93 -22.06
CA PHE A 52 -13.34 -19.14 -21.74
C PHE A 52 -14.81 -19.06 -22.14
N CYS A 53 -15.38 -17.86 -22.20
CA CYS A 53 -16.82 -17.69 -22.41
C CYS A 53 -17.18 -17.26 -23.85
N GLY A 54 -16.21 -16.84 -24.66
CA GLY A 54 -16.45 -16.42 -26.05
C GLY A 54 -17.43 -15.24 -26.19
N GLU A 55 -18.00 -15.03 -27.37
CA GLU A 55 -18.92 -13.90 -27.65
C GLU A 55 -20.26 -13.97 -26.91
N GLN A 56 -20.54 -15.02 -26.14
CA GLN A 56 -21.83 -15.20 -25.46
C GLN A 56 -21.85 -14.66 -24.03
N CYS A 57 -20.69 -14.31 -23.45
CA CYS A 57 -20.64 -13.58 -22.18
C CYS A 57 -20.80 -12.08 -22.42
N HIS A 58 -22.04 -11.64 -22.57
CA HIS A 58 -22.36 -10.22 -22.41
C HIS A 58 -22.24 -9.88 -20.92
N LEU A 59 -21.10 -9.32 -20.52
CA LEU A 59 -21.00 -8.66 -19.21
C LEU A 59 -22.00 -7.50 -19.19
N ASP A 60 -22.62 -7.28 -18.02
CA ASP A 60 -23.47 -6.12 -17.84
C ASP A 60 -22.69 -4.84 -18.17
N PRO A 61 -23.24 -3.92 -18.99
CA PRO A 61 -22.56 -2.70 -19.41
C PRO A 61 -22.04 -1.88 -18.23
N SER A 62 -22.74 -1.92 -17.09
CA SER A 62 -22.34 -1.23 -15.86
C SER A 62 -21.06 -1.82 -15.28
N LEU A 63 -20.92 -3.15 -15.35
CA LEU A 63 -19.75 -3.88 -14.88
C LEU A 63 -18.54 -3.62 -15.78
N GLU A 64 -18.75 -3.56 -17.08
CA GLU A 64 -17.70 -3.26 -18.06
C GLU A 64 -17.16 -1.83 -17.88
N VAL A 65 -18.06 -0.85 -17.71
CA VAL A 65 -17.71 0.54 -17.38
C VAL A 65 -16.95 0.57 -16.05
N PHE A 66 -17.46 -0.09 -15.00
CA PHE A 66 -16.80 -0.12 -13.69
C PHE A 66 -15.37 -0.69 -13.77
N ILE A 67 -15.17 -1.80 -14.50
CA ILE A 67 -13.85 -2.42 -14.68
C ILE A 67 -12.90 -1.48 -15.45
N ASN A 68 -13.40 -0.77 -16.47
CA ASN A 68 -12.61 0.22 -17.19
C ASN A 68 -12.20 1.39 -16.30
N TRP A 69 -13.11 1.91 -15.47
CA TRP A 69 -12.81 2.95 -14.48
C TRP A 69 -11.79 2.49 -13.44
N LEU A 70 -11.83 1.22 -13.04
CA LEU A 70 -10.80 0.61 -12.18
C LEU A 70 -9.43 0.51 -12.88
N GLY A 71 -9.41 0.21 -14.17
CA GLY A 71 -8.19 0.26 -14.99
C GLY A 71 -7.58 1.66 -15.03
N TYR A 72 -8.40 2.71 -15.15
CA TYR A 72 -7.92 4.09 -15.05
C TYR A 72 -7.50 4.47 -13.62
N ALA A 73 -8.20 3.96 -12.61
CA ALA A 73 -7.83 4.14 -11.22
C ALA A 73 -6.43 3.58 -10.91
N ASN A 74 -5.98 2.51 -11.59
CA ASN A 74 -4.63 1.95 -11.50
C ASN A 74 -3.53 2.98 -11.82
N SER A 75 -3.77 3.84 -12.82
CA SER A 75 -2.85 4.94 -13.17
C SER A 75 -2.86 6.06 -12.13
N ALA A 76 -4.04 6.39 -11.59
CA ALA A 76 -4.20 7.35 -10.48
C ALA A 76 -3.69 6.81 -9.14
N LEU A 77 -3.63 5.47 -9.01
CA LEU A 77 -3.10 4.77 -7.86
C LEU A 77 -1.58 4.81 -7.83
N ASN A 78 -0.88 5.04 -8.95
CA ASN A 78 0.58 5.18 -8.94
C ASN A 78 1.05 6.26 -7.94
N PRO A 79 0.58 7.52 -7.98
CA PRO A 79 0.84 8.51 -6.93
C PRO A 79 0.46 8.07 -5.50
N PHE A 80 -0.62 7.31 -5.33
CA PHE A 80 -1.06 6.81 -4.02
C PHE A 80 -0.15 5.70 -3.49
N ILE A 81 0.25 4.76 -4.33
CA ILE A 81 1.22 3.71 -4.04
C ILE A 81 2.52 4.38 -3.57
N TYR A 82 3.02 5.40 -4.27
CA TYR A 82 4.24 6.11 -3.87
C TYR A 82 4.08 7.04 -2.65
N ALA A 83 2.97 7.77 -2.54
CA ALA A 83 2.71 8.69 -1.43
C ALA A 83 2.45 7.97 -0.10
N PHE A 84 1.87 6.76 -0.14
CA PHE A 84 1.57 5.97 1.04
C PHE A 84 2.65 4.93 1.37
N SER A 85 3.40 4.44 0.36
CA SER A 85 4.55 3.54 0.59
C SER A 85 5.75 4.26 1.22
N ASN A 86 5.76 5.60 1.23
CA ASN A 86 6.83 6.36 1.87
C ASN A 86 6.32 7.26 3.01
N GLU A 87 6.47 6.78 4.24
CA GLU A 87 6.28 7.62 5.44
C GLU A 87 7.19 8.87 5.41
N GLU A 88 8.30 8.80 4.67
CA GLU A 88 9.19 9.93 4.38
C GLU A 88 8.53 11.01 3.50
N PHE A 89 7.61 10.65 2.60
CA PHE A 89 6.88 11.63 1.77
C PHE A 89 5.86 12.41 2.61
N ASN A 90 5.13 11.70 3.48
CA ASN A 90 4.24 12.34 4.45
C ASN A 90 4.99 13.19 5.49
N LYS A 91 6.25 12.84 5.80
CA LYS A 91 7.14 13.71 6.59
C LYS A 91 7.62 14.92 5.80
N ALA A 92 7.94 14.76 4.51
CA ALA A 92 8.36 15.85 3.63
C ALA A 92 7.23 16.87 3.40
N ILE A 93 6.00 16.41 3.12
CA ILE A 93 4.80 17.26 3.03
C ILE A 93 4.55 18.00 4.36
N ARG A 94 4.64 17.30 5.50
CA ARG A 94 4.53 17.94 6.82
C ARG A 94 5.69 18.89 7.13
N LYS A 95 6.85 18.73 6.50
CA LYS A 95 7.99 19.66 6.60
C LYS A 95 7.75 20.91 5.75
N LEU A 96 7.27 20.72 4.52
CA LEU A 96 6.92 21.78 3.58
C LEU A 96 5.81 22.68 4.13
N PHE A 97 4.74 22.10 4.66
CA PHE A 97 3.64 22.84 5.30
C PHE A 97 4.05 23.56 6.60
N ARG A 98 5.06 23.07 7.32
CA ARG A 98 5.59 23.75 8.52
C ARG A 98 6.59 24.85 8.19
N TRP A 99 7.30 24.74 7.06
CA TRP A 99 8.19 25.79 6.56
C TRP A 99 7.39 27.02 6.11
N ASN A 100 6.24 26.81 5.45
CA ASN A 100 5.39 27.90 4.98
C ASN A 100 4.61 28.65 6.09
N ARG A 101 4.72 28.23 7.35
CA ARG A 101 4.13 28.89 8.53
C ARG A 101 5.15 29.68 9.35
N ARG A 102 6.41 29.74 8.89
CA ARG A 102 7.51 30.51 9.50
C ARG A 102 8.05 31.63 8.57
N ARG A 103 7.35 31.91 7.48
CA ARG A 103 7.48 33.16 6.71
C ARG A 103 6.20 33.96 6.91
#